data_AF-A0AAU5QHK9-F1
#
_entry.id   AF-A0AAU5QHK9-F1
#
_cell.length_a   1.000
_cell.length_b   1.000
_cell.length_c   1.000
_cell.angle_alpha   90.00
_cell.angle_beta   90.00
_cell.angle_gamma   90.00
#
_symmetry.space_group_name_H-M   'P 1'
#
loop_
_entity.id
_entity.type
_entity.pdbx_description
1 polymer ?
#
loop_
_entity_poly.entity_id
_entity_poly.type
_entity_poly.pdbx_seq_one_letter_code
_entity_poly.pdbx_strand_id
1 'polypeptide(L)'
;MHRTAPRLARILACAAVPVMLVASGCSSDPDSKPKAEKSSTTEKAGNSGGAPLATPEAEKKPVIAPVKFAKLPDACKSVPSKTVKELVPSAKSSAGTAGRSTDLLVRASCSWNGLEDKGVKGSQYRWLDVSFLRYESDAALATSGKQRAQESYTKEIAKTRTTAGAKAMKSAPATGVGEEATTLTYQIRKTGVDFSYVTIVTRTDNILITLTYNGTGYAGAKPPAVADLLKDAVPAAKETVTAVSAANK
;
A
#
# COMPACT_ATOMS: atom_id res chain seq x y z
N MET A 1 40.10 -38.85 -3.39
CA MET A 1 40.65 -37.88 -4.36
C MET A 1 39.63 -36.76 -4.55
N HIS A 2 39.84 -35.66 -3.85
CA HIS A 2 39.03 -34.44 -4.00
C HIS A 2 39.35 -33.77 -5.33
N ARG A 3 38.32 -33.44 -6.12
CA ARG A 3 38.44 -32.50 -7.24
C ARG A 3 37.67 -31.23 -6.90
N THR A 4 38.44 -30.23 -6.50
CA THR A 4 38.02 -28.85 -6.26
C THR A 4 37.80 -28.18 -7.62
N ALA A 5 36.57 -27.72 -7.92
CA ALA A 5 36.31 -26.90 -9.10
C ALA A 5 36.67 -25.42 -8.83
N PRO A 6 37.21 -24.67 -9.81
CA PRO A 6 37.66 -23.30 -9.60
C PRO A 6 36.49 -22.30 -9.66
N ARG A 7 36.55 -21.28 -8.78
CA ARG A 7 35.66 -20.12 -8.79
C ARG A 7 36.04 -19.21 -9.96
N LEU A 8 35.11 -18.98 -10.89
CA LEU A 8 35.21 -17.93 -11.90
C LEU A 8 34.66 -16.63 -11.33
N ALA A 9 35.58 -15.71 -10.98
CA ALA A 9 35.28 -14.31 -10.78
C ALA A 9 35.22 -13.60 -12.14
N ARG A 10 34.11 -12.94 -12.47
CA ARG A 10 34.01 -11.91 -13.52
C ARG A 10 33.09 -10.80 -13.00
N ILE A 11 33.70 -9.74 -12.45
CA ILE A 11 33.95 -8.44 -13.11
C ILE A 11 32.66 -7.63 -13.29
N LEU A 12 32.50 -6.63 -12.42
CA LEU A 12 31.57 -5.52 -12.59
C LEU A 12 31.95 -4.71 -13.84
N ALA A 13 30.98 -4.45 -14.69
CA ALA A 13 31.06 -3.40 -15.70
C ALA A 13 29.88 -2.43 -15.48
N CYS A 14 30.19 -1.25 -14.95
CA CYS A 14 29.28 -0.12 -14.86
C CYS A 14 29.09 0.46 -16.26
N ALA A 15 27.89 0.34 -16.83
CA ALA A 15 27.50 1.10 -18.01
C ALA A 15 26.77 2.37 -17.55
N ALA A 16 27.48 3.51 -17.60
CA ALA A 16 26.90 4.83 -17.44
C ALA A 16 26.09 5.19 -18.70
N VAL A 17 24.83 5.59 -18.52
CA VAL A 17 23.96 6.07 -19.60
C VAL A 17 23.96 7.61 -19.55
N PRO A 18 24.32 8.33 -20.63
CA PRO A 18 24.25 9.78 -20.67
C PRO A 18 22.80 10.26 -20.83
N VAL A 19 22.33 11.05 -19.86
CA VAL A 19 21.07 11.81 -19.93
C VAL A 19 21.35 13.08 -20.74
N MET A 20 20.85 13.11 -21.98
CA MET A 20 20.78 14.34 -22.77
C MET A 20 19.68 15.24 -22.18
N LEU A 21 20.10 16.36 -21.59
CA LEU A 21 19.26 17.52 -21.31
C LEU A 21 19.08 18.31 -22.60
N VAL A 22 17.84 18.47 -23.07
CA VAL A 22 17.50 19.48 -24.07
C VAL A 22 16.68 20.56 -23.38
N ALA A 23 17.32 21.70 -23.19
CA ALA A 23 16.67 22.96 -22.82
C ALA A 23 16.03 23.55 -24.09
N SER A 24 14.71 23.68 -24.10
CA SER A 24 14.03 24.55 -25.07
C SER A 24 13.98 25.97 -24.49
N GLY A 25 14.89 26.80 -25.01
CA GLY A 25 14.91 28.23 -24.78
C GLY A 25 13.79 28.96 -25.53
N CYS A 26 13.50 30.13 -24.97
CA CYS A 26 12.65 31.19 -25.49
C CYS A 26 13.17 31.73 -26.85
N SER A 27 12.27 32.06 -27.78
CA SER A 27 12.52 33.07 -28.82
C SER A 27 11.24 33.75 -29.28
N SER A 28 11.29 35.08 -29.21
CA SER A 28 10.42 36.12 -29.78
C SER A 28 10.40 36.06 -31.32
N ASP A 29 9.41 36.58 -32.04
CA ASP A 29 9.16 38.00 -32.43
C ASP A 29 7.94 38.03 -33.42
N PRO A 30 7.55 39.15 -34.07
CA PRO A 30 7.12 40.47 -33.59
C PRO A 30 5.78 40.92 -34.27
N ASP A 31 5.18 42.07 -33.91
CA ASP A 31 4.81 43.11 -34.89
C ASP A 31 3.99 44.29 -34.32
N SER A 32 4.26 45.47 -34.92
CA SER A 32 3.47 46.71 -34.98
C SER A 32 3.72 47.83 -33.95
N LYS A 33 4.66 48.71 -34.36
CA LYS A 33 4.77 50.17 -34.08
C LYS A 33 3.59 50.94 -34.75
N PRO A 34 3.24 52.22 -34.43
CA PRO A 34 4.19 53.32 -34.20
C PRO A 34 3.86 54.44 -33.17
N LYS A 35 4.93 55.26 -32.98
CA LYS A 35 5.15 56.59 -32.38
C LYS A 35 3.94 57.55 -32.41
N ALA A 36 3.78 58.53 -31.50
CA ALA A 36 4.66 59.69 -31.31
C ALA A 36 4.37 60.53 -30.04
N GLU A 37 5.26 61.49 -29.80
CA GLU A 37 5.59 62.22 -28.57
C GLU A 37 4.72 63.45 -28.20
N LYS A 38 4.92 63.92 -26.94
CA LYS A 38 4.84 65.31 -26.39
C LYS A 38 3.41 65.91 -26.26
N SER A 39 3.00 66.57 -25.17
CA SER A 39 3.66 67.63 -24.41
C SER A 39 2.81 68.05 -23.17
N SER A 40 3.49 68.55 -22.13
CA SER A 40 3.13 69.67 -21.22
C SER A 40 1.81 69.70 -20.41
N THR A 41 2.00 69.56 -19.08
CA THR A 41 1.52 70.43 -17.98
C THR A 41 0.11 71.04 -18.03
N THR A 42 -0.70 70.75 -16.99
CA THR A 42 -1.27 71.78 -16.09
C THR A 42 -1.95 71.13 -14.88
N GLU A 43 -1.78 71.76 -13.73
CA GLU A 43 -2.35 71.40 -12.43
C GLU A 43 -3.87 71.54 -12.39
N LYS A 44 -4.54 70.67 -11.62
CA LYS A 44 -5.62 71.12 -10.74
C LYS A 44 -5.92 70.12 -9.62
N ALA A 45 -5.88 70.63 -8.39
CA ALA A 45 -6.36 70.00 -7.18
C ALA A 45 -7.84 69.57 -7.29
N GLY A 46 -8.18 68.44 -6.66
CA GLY A 46 -9.57 68.01 -6.57
C GLY A 46 -9.76 66.64 -5.92
N ASN A 47 -9.89 66.64 -4.60
CA ASN A 47 -10.92 65.91 -3.86
C ASN A 47 -10.88 64.36 -3.82
N SER A 48 -10.49 63.85 -2.64
CA SER A 48 -11.24 62.86 -1.85
C SER A 48 -11.76 61.61 -2.57
N GLY A 49 -11.00 60.52 -2.47
CA GLY A 49 -11.44 59.19 -2.87
C GLY A 49 -10.40 58.13 -2.53
N GLY A 50 -10.08 57.95 -1.25
CA GLY A 50 -9.23 56.86 -0.79
C GLY A 50 -9.90 55.53 -1.10
N ALA A 51 -9.48 54.88 -2.19
CA ALA A 51 -9.78 53.49 -2.42
C ALA A 51 -9.20 52.69 -1.23
N PRO A 52 -9.95 51.75 -0.62
CA PRO A 52 -9.35 50.85 0.34
C PRO A 52 -8.25 50.09 -0.39
N LEU A 53 -7.01 50.18 0.08
CA LEU A 53 -6.01 49.17 -0.27
C LEU A 53 -6.61 47.85 0.16
N ALA A 54 -6.98 47.01 -0.81
CA ALA A 54 -7.28 45.62 -0.56
C ALA A 54 -6.01 45.02 0.07
N THR A 55 -6.04 44.83 1.39
CA THR A 55 -5.13 43.90 2.06
C THR A 55 -5.20 42.59 1.29
N PRO A 56 -4.07 42.00 0.85
CA PRO A 56 -4.09 40.65 0.34
C PRO A 56 -4.75 39.80 1.41
N GLU A 57 -5.91 39.22 1.13
CA GLU A 57 -6.45 38.16 1.97
C GLU A 57 -5.33 37.13 2.06
N ALA A 58 -4.76 36.99 3.26
CA ALA A 58 -3.84 35.91 3.52
C ALA A 58 -4.57 34.63 3.13
N GLU A 59 -4.12 33.98 2.04
CA GLU A 59 -4.70 32.72 1.56
C GLU A 59 -4.81 31.80 2.77
N LYS A 60 -6.05 31.54 3.21
CA LYS A 60 -6.30 30.63 4.33
C LYS A 60 -5.78 29.27 3.90
N LYS A 61 -4.57 28.92 4.35
CA LYS A 61 -4.00 27.59 4.14
C LYS A 61 -5.04 26.57 4.61
N PRO A 62 -5.40 25.57 3.77
CA PRO A 62 -6.40 24.60 4.14
C PRO A 62 -5.97 23.88 5.43
N VAL A 63 -6.86 23.87 6.43
CA VAL A 63 -6.64 23.17 7.69
C VAL A 63 -6.82 21.68 7.41
N ILE A 64 -5.70 20.95 7.34
CA ILE A 64 -5.71 19.50 7.09
C ILE A 64 -5.82 18.75 8.42
N ALA A 65 -6.78 17.82 8.50
CA ALA A 65 -6.97 16.99 9.68
C ALA A 65 -5.68 16.21 10.01
N PRO A 66 -5.27 16.12 11.29
CA PRO A 66 -4.13 15.32 11.70
C PRO A 66 -4.40 13.81 11.54
N VAL A 67 -3.35 13.00 11.63
CA VAL A 67 -3.50 11.53 11.67
C VAL A 67 -4.07 11.06 13.01
N LYS A 68 -4.92 10.03 12.99
CA LYS A 68 -5.40 9.37 14.20
C LYS A 68 -4.37 8.40 14.78
N PHE A 69 -3.72 7.63 13.92
CA PHE A 69 -2.70 6.65 14.30
C PHE A 69 -1.32 7.17 13.91
N ALA A 70 -0.44 7.29 14.91
CA ALA A 70 0.95 7.74 14.75
C ALA A 70 1.93 6.56 14.59
N LYS A 71 1.52 5.36 15.01
CA LYS A 71 2.36 4.15 15.01
C LYS A 71 1.70 3.00 14.25
N LEU A 72 2.52 2.12 13.71
CA LEU A 72 2.11 0.78 13.29
C LEU A 72 2.37 -0.24 14.41
N PRO A 73 1.55 -1.30 14.51
CA PRO A 73 1.88 -2.41 15.39
C PRO A 73 3.12 -3.15 14.90
N ASP A 74 3.74 -3.94 15.78
CA ASP A 74 4.63 -5.03 15.35
C ASP A 74 3.81 -6.00 14.49
N ALA A 75 4.08 -6.05 13.18
CA ALA A 75 3.29 -6.81 12.22
C ALA A 75 3.32 -8.33 12.50
N CYS A 76 4.37 -8.85 13.14
CA CYS A 76 4.43 -10.26 13.49
C CYS A 76 3.68 -10.59 14.80
N LYS A 77 3.29 -9.57 15.57
CA LYS A 77 2.44 -9.71 16.75
C LYS A 77 1.01 -9.25 16.51
N SER A 78 0.69 -8.73 15.32
CA SER A 78 -0.65 -8.23 15.01
C SER A 78 -1.67 -9.34 14.84
N VAL A 79 -1.21 -10.56 14.55
CA VAL A 79 -2.02 -11.78 14.61
C VAL A 79 -1.56 -12.58 15.84
N PRO A 80 -2.46 -12.89 16.80
CA PRO A 80 -2.12 -13.68 17.97
C PRO A 80 -1.50 -15.03 17.59
N SER A 81 -0.49 -15.48 18.35
CA SER A 81 0.19 -16.75 18.06
C SER A 81 -0.73 -17.97 18.08
N LYS A 82 -1.85 -17.90 18.82
CA LYS A 82 -2.89 -18.94 18.80
C LYS A 82 -3.54 -19.02 17.41
N THR A 83 -4.03 -17.89 16.90
CA THR A 83 -4.61 -17.78 15.55
C THR A 83 -3.61 -18.23 14.49
N VAL A 84 -2.33 -17.82 14.58
CA VAL A 84 -1.29 -18.28 13.64
C VAL A 84 -1.16 -19.81 13.64
N LYS A 85 -1.16 -20.47 14.81
CA LYS A 85 -1.06 -21.94 14.90
C LYS A 85 -2.27 -22.65 14.29
N GLU A 86 -3.46 -22.08 14.45
CA GLU A 86 -4.69 -22.61 13.89
C GLU A 86 -4.73 -22.45 12.36
N LEU A 87 -4.32 -21.29 11.84
CA LEU A 87 -4.39 -20.98 10.41
C LEU A 87 -3.21 -21.54 9.60
N VAL A 88 -2.04 -21.67 10.22
CA VAL A 88 -0.81 -22.12 9.57
C VAL A 88 -0.22 -23.29 10.37
N PRO A 89 -0.86 -24.47 10.33
CA PRO A 89 -0.31 -25.65 10.98
C PRO A 89 1.08 -25.96 10.43
N SER A 90 1.98 -26.40 11.31
CA SER A 90 3.38 -26.64 10.97
C SER A 90 4.09 -25.40 10.39
N ALA A 91 3.74 -24.20 10.85
CA ALA A 91 4.46 -22.97 10.49
C ALA A 91 5.96 -23.10 10.76
N LYS A 92 6.81 -22.74 9.78
CA LYS A 92 8.28 -22.76 9.92
C LYS A 92 8.77 -21.88 11.07
N SER A 93 8.06 -20.78 11.31
CA SER A 93 8.29 -19.87 12.43
C SER A 93 6.95 -19.49 13.02
N SER A 94 6.72 -19.78 14.31
CA SER A 94 5.51 -19.35 15.01
C SER A 94 5.48 -17.84 15.24
N ALA A 95 6.65 -17.20 15.29
CA ALA A 95 6.78 -15.75 15.37
C ALA A 95 6.62 -15.07 14.00
N GLY A 96 6.56 -15.83 12.91
CA GLY A 96 6.51 -15.30 11.56
C GLY A 96 7.85 -14.82 11.04
N THR A 97 7.80 -14.24 9.85
CA THR A 97 8.94 -13.62 9.16
C THR A 97 8.56 -12.19 8.82
N ALA A 98 9.23 -11.24 9.48
CA ALA A 98 9.02 -9.82 9.23
C ALA A 98 9.44 -9.44 7.80
N GLY A 99 8.61 -8.63 7.14
CA GLY A 99 8.97 -8.00 5.88
C GLY A 99 10.05 -6.93 6.09
N ARG A 100 10.86 -6.71 5.06
CA ARG A 100 11.85 -5.63 5.08
C ARG A 100 11.16 -4.30 4.77
N SER A 101 11.45 -3.28 5.57
CA SER A 101 11.05 -1.90 5.33
C SER A 101 12.20 -0.97 5.70
N THR A 102 12.36 0.12 4.96
CA THR A 102 13.26 1.22 5.33
C THR A 102 12.62 2.16 6.35
N ASP A 103 11.29 2.07 6.54
CA ASP A 103 10.53 2.84 7.50
C ASP A 103 9.38 2.01 8.07
N LEU A 104 9.56 1.53 9.31
CA LEU A 104 8.58 0.71 10.02
C LEU A 104 7.42 1.53 10.60
N LEU A 105 7.49 2.87 10.59
CA LEU A 105 6.38 3.75 10.98
C LEU A 105 5.39 3.97 9.83
N VAL A 106 5.84 3.78 8.59
CA VAL A 106 5.02 3.91 7.37
C VAL A 106 4.59 2.55 6.85
N ARG A 107 5.47 1.54 6.84
CA ARG A 107 5.18 0.22 6.28
C ARG A 107 5.75 -0.88 7.14
N ALA A 108 4.90 -1.83 7.52
CA ALA A 108 5.29 -3.05 8.22
C ALA A 108 4.54 -4.23 7.62
N SER A 109 5.15 -5.42 7.59
CA SER A 109 4.47 -6.64 7.19
C SER A 109 5.06 -7.85 7.89
N CYS A 110 4.29 -8.94 7.94
CA CYS A 110 4.75 -10.23 8.43
C CYS A 110 4.07 -11.36 7.67
N SER A 111 4.77 -12.48 7.53
CA SER A 111 4.23 -13.68 6.91
C SER A 111 4.56 -14.95 7.69
N TRP A 112 3.68 -15.93 7.55
CA TRP A 112 3.79 -17.28 8.10
C TRP A 112 3.48 -18.27 7.01
N ASN A 113 4.28 -19.35 6.94
CA ASN A 113 4.00 -20.45 6.04
C ASN A 113 4.32 -21.78 6.69
N GLY A 114 3.50 -22.78 6.40
CA GLY A 114 3.58 -24.11 6.94
C GLY A 114 3.21 -25.15 5.89
N LEU A 115 3.83 -26.31 6.00
CA LEU A 115 3.52 -27.49 5.23
C LEU A 115 3.26 -28.62 6.22
N GLU A 116 2.00 -29.02 6.33
CA GLU A 116 1.64 -30.26 7.00
C GLU A 116 1.92 -31.40 6.02
N ASP A 117 3.13 -31.96 6.12
CA ASP A 117 3.61 -33.01 5.22
C ASP A 117 3.15 -34.40 5.66
N LYS A 118 2.42 -35.10 4.78
CA LYS A 118 2.00 -36.49 5.01
C LYS A 118 2.53 -37.41 3.90
N GLY A 119 3.55 -36.96 3.16
CA GLY A 119 4.18 -37.70 2.06
C GLY A 119 3.17 -38.08 0.98
N VAL A 120 3.20 -39.33 0.55
CA VAL A 120 2.28 -39.86 -0.49
C VAL A 120 0.80 -39.85 -0.08
N LYS A 121 0.49 -39.59 1.20
CA LYS A 121 -0.90 -39.45 1.69
C LYS A 121 -1.49 -38.06 1.42
N GLY A 122 -0.68 -37.13 0.91
CA GLY A 122 -1.12 -35.78 0.55
C GLY A 122 -0.79 -34.74 1.61
N SER A 123 -0.20 -33.62 1.19
CA SER A 123 0.32 -32.59 2.10
C SER A 123 -0.47 -31.30 1.95
N GLN A 124 -0.65 -30.56 3.05
CA GLN A 124 -1.41 -29.30 3.07
C GLN A 124 -0.50 -28.13 3.34
N TYR A 125 -0.46 -27.19 2.40
CA TYR A 125 0.27 -25.94 2.57
C TYR A 125 -0.67 -24.81 2.96
N ARG A 126 -0.20 -23.95 3.86
CA ARG A 126 -0.85 -22.70 4.25
C ARG A 126 0.15 -21.56 4.26
N TRP A 127 -0.31 -20.39 3.82
CA TRP A 127 0.42 -19.13 3.91
C TRP A 127 -0.53 -18.04 4.38
N LEU A 128 -0.12 -17.33 5.43
CA LEU A 128 -0.76 -16.12 5.94
C LEU A 128 0.23 -14.96 5.79
N ASP A 129 -0.23 -13.83 5.27
CA ASP A 129 0.51 -12.58 5.19
C ASP A 129 -0.36 -11.43 5.67
N VAL A 130 0.26 -10.49 6.37
CA VAL A 130 -0.34 -9.22 6.75
C VAL A 130 0.61 -8.09 6.39
N SER A 131 0.05 -7.04 5.79
CA SER A 131 0.78 -5.81 5.51
C SER A 131 0.00 -4.59 5.99
N PHE A 132 0.74 -3.60 6.47
CA PHE A 132 0.25 -2.33 6.96
C PHE A 132 0.88 -1.21 6.14
N LEU A 133 0.08 -0.21 5.83
CA LEU A 133 0.53 1.04 5.26
C LEU A 133 -0.16 2.19 5.98
N ARG A 134 0.64 2.98 6.71
CA ARG A 134 0.19 4.19 7.40
C ARG A 134 0.42 5.40 6.53
N TYR A 135 -0.55 6.31 6.52
CA TYR A 135 -0.47 7.55 5.78
C TYR A 135 -0.39 8.73 6.73
N GLU A 136 0.56 9.62 6.46
CA GLU A 136 0.60 10.96 7.05
C GLU A 136 -0.33 11.92 6.32
N SER A 137 -0.85 12.88 7.07
CA SER A 137 -1.47 14.07 6.51
C SER A 137 -0.39 14.97 5.89
N ASP A 138 -0.69 15.51 4.72
CA ASP A 138 0.23 16.34 3.96
C ASP A 138 -0.42 17.70 3.68
N ALA A 139 0.11 18.73 4.35
CA ALA A 139 -0.38 20.09 4.21
C ALA A 139 -0.01 20.71 2.85
N ALA A 140 1.09 20.29 2.22
CA ALA A 140 1.50 20.77 0.90
C ALA A 140 0.58 20.22 -0.19
N LEU A 141 0.10 18.98 -0.02
CA LEU A 141 -0.86 18.35 -0.93
C LEU A 141 -2.32 18.55 -0.52
N ALA A 142 -2.59 19.36 0.51
CA ALA A 142 -3.92 19.59 1.07
C ALA A 142 -4.73 18.29 1.30
N THR A 143 -4.07 17.21 1.71
CA THR A 143 -4.68 15.87 1.78
C THR A 143 -4.43 15.23 3.16
N SER A 144 -5.50 14.75 3.81
CA SER A 144 -5.38 14.05 5.09
C SER A 144 -4.88 12.61 4.94
N GLY A 145 -4.22 12.07 5.97
CA GLY A 145 -3.81 10.67 5.99
C GLY A 145 -4.99 9.70 5.81
N LYS A 146 -6.14 10.02 6.40
CA LYS A 146 -7.39 9.26 6.21
C LYS A 146 -7.85 9.22 4.75
N GLN A 147 -7.80 10.34 4.05
CA GLN A 147 -8.16 10.41 2.63
C GLN A 147 -7.20 9.57 1.77
N ARG A 148 -5.89 9.66 2.03
CA ARG A 148 -4.89 8.85 1.31
C ARG A 148 -5.09 7.34 1.55
N ALA A 149 -5.46 6.96 2.77
CA ALA A 149 -5.79 5.59 3.11
C ALA A 149 -7.07 5.12 2.37
N GLN A 150 -8.10 5.97 2.27
CA GLN A 150 -9.32 5.69 1.51
C GLN A 150 -9.03 5.49 0.01
N GLU A 151 -8.25 6.37 -0.60
CA GLU A 151 -7.86 6.23 -2.01
C GLU A 151 -7.06 4.94 -2.25
N SER A 152 -6.16 4.63 -1.33
CA SER A 152 -5.31 3.44 -1.44
C SER A 152 -6.07 2.15 -1.19
N TYR A 153 -7.09 2.16 -0.34
CA TYR A 153 -8.04 1.06 -0.17
C TYR A 153 -8.72 0.70 -1.51
N THR A 154 -9.27 1.70 -2.20
CA THR A 154 -9.89 1.50 -3.52
C THR A 154 -8.88 0.98 -4.55
N LYS A 155 -7.67 1.56 -4.57
CA LYS A 155 -6.59 1.14 -5.48
C LYS A 155 -6.14 -0.30 -5.21
N GLU A 156 -6.00 -0.71 -3.96
CA GLU A 156 -5.55 -2.07 -3.61
C GLU A 156 -6.60 -3.12 -3.94
N ILE A 157 -7.89 -2.81 -3.78
CA ILE A 157 -9.00 -3.67 -4.25
C ILE A 157 -8.94 -3.81 -5.78
N ALA A 158 -8.83 -2.70 -6.51
CA ALA A 158 -8.77 -2.70 -7.97
C ALA A 158 -7.57 -3.53 -8.47
N LYS A 159 -6.39 -3.33 -7.87
CA LYS A 159 -5.18 -4.12 -8.13
C LYS A 159 -5.37 -5.60 -7.83
N THR A 160 -6.02 -5.94 -6.71
CA THR A 160 -6.26 -7.34 -6.34
C THR A 160 -7.22 -8.02 -7.33
N ARG A 161 -8.25 -7.31 -7.81
CA ARG A 161 -9.19 -7.81 -8.83
C ARG A 161 -8.51 -8.16 -10.15
N THR A 162 -7.42 -7.48 -10.49
CA THR A 162 -6.66 -7.70 -11.73
C THR A 162 -5.48 -8.64 -11.54
N THR A 163 -5.42 -9.39 -10.43
CA THR A 163 -4.36 -10.38 -10.19
C THR A 163 -4.22 -11.35 -11.35
N ALA A 164 -3.04 -11.35 -11.99
CA ALA A 164 -2.76 -12.18 -13.16
C ALA A 164 -2.97 -13.67 -12.86
N GLY A 165 -3.69 -14.35 -13.75
CA GLY A 165 -3.99 -15.79 -13.63
C GLY A 165 -5.04 -16.14 -12.58
N ALA A 166 -5.64 -15.16 -11.89
CA ALA A 166 -6.75 -15.39 -10.99
C ALA A 166 -7.99 -15.86 -11.75
N LYS A 167 -8.63 -16.90 -11.22
CA LYS A 167 -9.90 -17.46 -11.69
C LYS A 167 -10.93 -17.41 -10.57
N ALA A 168 -12.20 -17.45 -10.95
CA ALA A 168 -13.32 -17.41 -10.00
C ALA A 168 -13.24 -16.23 -9.00
N MET A 169 -12.75 -15.08 -9.47
CA MET A 169 -12.63 -13.85 -8.67
C MET A 169 -14.02 -13.41 -8.19
N LYS A 170 -14.16 -13.25 -6.88
CA LYS A 170 -15.36 -12.69 -6.23
C LYS A 170 -14.92 -11.64 -5.23
N SER A 171 -15.74 -10.61 -5.03
CA SER A 171 -15.53 -9.65 -3.96
C SER A 171 -16.81 -9.35 -3.22
N ALA A 172 -16.73 -9.18 -1.90
CA ALA A 172 -17.86 -8.82 -1.05
C ALA A 172 -17.40 -7.94 0.12
N PRO A 173 -18.25 -7.02 0.63
CA PRO A 173 -17.97 -6.29 1.85
C PRO A 173 -17.73 -7.24 3.04
N ALA A 174 -16.79 -6.88 3.94
CA ALA A 174 -16.55 -7.57 5.21
C ALA A 174 -16.98 -6.67 6.37
N THR A 175 -18.25 -6.73 6.75
CA THR A 175 -18.78 -5.91 7.85
C THR A 175 -18.13 -6.27 9.19
N GLY A 176 -17.82 -5.25 9.99
CA GLY A 176 -17.17 -5.42 11.30
C GLY A 176 -15.67 -5.72 11.24
N VAL A 177 -15.02 -5.55 10.09
CA VAL A 177 -13.55 -5.53 9.96
C VAL A 177 -13.12 -4.10 9.65
N GLY A 178 -12.49 -3.41 10.61
CA GLY A 178 -12.11 -2.00 10.44
C GLY A 178 -13.32 -1.07 10.29
N GLU A 179 -13.06 0.12 9.73
CA GLU A 179 -14.11 1.05 9.31
C GLU A 179 -14.70 0.66 7.96
N GLU A 180 -13.87 0.09 7.09
CA GLU A 180 -14.26 -0.40 5.77
C GLU A 180 -13.43 -1.63 5.42
N ALA A 181 -14.03 -2.65 4.82
CA ALA A 181 -13.32 -3.82 4.36
C ALA A 181 -13.99 -4.49 3.16
N THR A 182 -13.16 -5.03 2.28
CA THR A 182 -13.55 -5.86 1.15
C THR A 182 -12.78 -7.16 1.18
N THR A 183 -13.51 -8.26 1.07
CA THR A 183 -12.97 -9.59 0.81
C THR A 183 -12.84 -9.79 -0.69
N LEU A 184 -11.74 -10.37 -1.13
CA LEU A 184 -11.52 -10.84 -2.49
C LEU A 184 -11.11 -12.30 -2.43
N THR A 185 -11.86 -13.15 -3.11
CA THR A 185 -11.60 -14.59 -3.14
C THR A 185 -11.39 -15.05 -4.56
N TYR A 186 -10.43 -15.93 -4.77
CA TYR A 186 -10.03 -16.37 -6.10
C TYR A 186 -9.17 -17.64 -6.02
N GLN A 187 -8.91 -18.24 -7.17
CA GLN A 187 -7.99 -19.35 -7.31
C GLN A 187 -6.88 -19.00 -8.31
N ILE A 188 -5.66 -19.48 -8.07
CA ILE A 188 -4.56 -19.36 -9.03
C ILE A 188 -3.88 -20.72 -9.18
N ARG A 189 -3.66 -21.16 -10.42
CA ARG A 189 -2.80 -22.31 -10.70
C ARG A 189 -1.33 -21.86 -10.74
N LYS A 190 -0.49 -22.40 -9.87
CA LYS A 190 0.95 -22.12 -9.79
C LYS A 190 1.71 -23.43 -9.67
N THR A 191 2.83 -23.56 -10.39
CA THR A 191 3.73 -24.71 -10.30
C THR A 191 3.01 -26.07 -10.37
N GLY A 192 2.00 -26.20 -11.24
CA GLY A 192 1.25 -27.45 -11.45
C GLY A 192 0.16 -27.77 -10.41
N VAL A 193 -0.11 -26.90 -9.43
CA VAL A 193 -1.19 -27.09 -8.43
C VAL A 193 -2.08 -25.86 -8.34
N ASP A 194 -3.32 -26.06 -7.89
CA ASP A 194 -4.28 -24.98 -7.69
C ASP A 194 -4.20 -24.46 -6.26
N PHE A 195 -4.13 -23.15 -6.10
CA PHE A 195 -4.18 -22.47 -4.81
C PHE A 195 -5.51 -21.75 -4.66
N SER A 196 -6.11 -21.87 -3.48
CA SER A 196 -7.24 -21.04 -3.05
C SER A 196 -6.70 -19.82 -2.29
N TYR A 197 -7.22 -18.64 -2.59
CA TYR A 197 -6.82 -17.36 -1.97
C TYR A 197 -8.02 -16.63 -1.39
N VAL A 198 -7.76 -15.98 -0.27
CA VAL A 198 -8.58 -14.92 0.31
C VAL A 198 -7.67 -13.74 0.60
N THR A 199 -8.01 -12.58 0.07
CA THR A 199 -7.39 -11.30 0.41
C THR A 199 -8.44 -10.40 1.03
N ILE A 200 -8.17 -9.90 2.23
CA ILE A 200 -9.02 -8.92 2.92
C ILE A 200 -8.25 -7.61 2.91
N VAL A 201 -8.78 -6.63 2.19
CA VAL A 201 -8.30 -5.25 2.23
C VAL A 201 -9.22 -4.51 3.21
N THR A 202 -8.66 -3.89 4.24
CA THR A 202 -9.43 -3.13 5.24
C THR A 202 -8.74 -1.82 5.59
N ARG A 203 -9.53 -0.81 5.95
CA ARG A 203 -9.07 0.48 6.41
C ARG A 203 -9.54 0.74 7.83
N THR A 204 -8.68 1.35 8.64
CA THR A 204 -9.05 2.01 9.89
C THR A 204 -8.35 3.36 9.94
N ASP A 205 -9.12 4.45 9.91
CA ASP A 205 -8.62 5.82 9.75
C ASP A 205 -7.52 5.95 8.68
N ASN A 206 -6.32 6.42 9.04
CA ASN A 206 -5.16 6.62 8.19
C ASN A 206 -4.28 5.37 7.96
N ILE A 207 -4.79 4.17 8.24
CA ILE A 207 -4.08 2.89 8.02
C ILE A 207 -4.85 2.01 7.04
N LEU A 208 -4.15 1.53 6.01
CA LEU A 208 -4.55 0.44 5.15
C LEU A 208 -3.91 -0.86 5.64
N ILE A 209 -4.70 -1.92 5.69
CA ILE A 209 -4.28 -3.27 6.05
C ILE A 209 -4.68 -4.21 4.92
N THR A 210 -3.74 -5.03 4.46
CA THR A 210 -4.03 -6.12 3.54
C THR A 210 -3.60 -7.43 4.20
N LEU A 211 -4.56 -8.32 4.42
CA LEU A 211 -4.34 -9.68 4.89
C LEU A 211 -4.59 -10.64 3.73
N THR A 212 -3.63 -11.51 3.43
CA THR A 212 -3.79 -12.58 2.44
C THR A 212 -3.60 -13.94 3.10
N TYR A 213 -4.60 -14.79 2.97
CA TYR A 213 -4.57 -16.18 3.43
C TYR A 213 -4.80 -17.11 2.23
N ASN A 214 -3.86 -18.03 2.01
CA ASN A 214 -3.94 -18.96 0.90
C ASN A 214 -3.44 -20.36 1.28
N GLY A 215 -3.81 -21.33 0.46
CA GLY A 215 -3.34 -22.70 0.64
C GLY A 215 -3.51 -23.53 -0.62
N THR A 216 -2.81 -24.66 -0.63
CA THR A 216 -2.90 -25.69 -1.67
C THR A 216 -2.71 -27.07 -1.07
N GLY A 217 -3.05 -28.09 -1.84
CA GLY A 217 -2.74 -29.48 -1.57
C GLY A 217 -1.65 -29.98 -2.51
N TYR A 218 -0.73 -30.79 -1.98
CA TYR A 218 0.32 -31.48 -2.73
C TYR A 218 0.12 -33.00 -2.67
N ALA A 219 0.82 -33.73 -3.54
CA ALA A 219 0.77 -35.19 -3.61
C ALA A 219 -0.66 -35.75 -3.70
N GLY A 220 -1.46 -35.19 -4.61
CA GLY A 220 -2.86 -35.60 -4.86
C GLY A 220 -3.89 -35.00 -3.89
N ALA A 221 -3.46 -34.31 -2.84
CA ALA A 221 -4.39 -33.58 -1.97
C ALA A 221 -5.02 -32.39 -2.71
N LYS A 222 -6.30 -32.12 -2.43
CA LYS A 222 -7.01 -30.95 -2.94
C LYS A 222 -6.59 -29.68 -2.18
N PRO A 223 -6.67 -28.50 -2.83
CA PRO A 223 -6.58 -27.25 -2.09
C PRO A 223 -7.72 -27.11 -1.08
N PRO A 224 -7.54 -26.32 -0.01
CA PRO A 224 -8.64 -25.95 0.88
C PRO A 224 -9.76 -25.27 0.11
N ALA A 225 -11.00 -25.44 0.58
CA ALA A 225 -12.12 -24.69 0.04
C ALA A 225 -11.91 -23.19 0.33
N VAL A 226 -12.20 -22.36 -0.66
CA VAL A 226 -12.10 -20.89 -0.54
C VAL A 226 -13.01 -20.37 0.59
N ALA A 227 -14.18 -20.99 0.79
CA ALA A 227 -15.11 -20.61 1.85
C ALA A 227 -14.54 -20.85 3.26
N ASP A 228 -13.81 -21.95 3.46
CA ASP A 228 -13.16 -22.25 4.73
C ASP A 228 -12.03 -21.24 5.00
N LEU A 229 -11.21 -20.96 3.99
CA LEU A 229 -10.19 -19.90 4.11
C LEU A 229 -10.81 -18.55 4.44
N LEU A 230 -11.98 -18.22 3.89
CA LEU A 230 -12.64 -16.95 4.14
C LEU A 230 -13.16 -16.85 5.57
N LYS A 231 -13.80 -17.94 6.04
CA LYS A 231 -14.29 -18.06 7.42
C LYS A 231 -13.16 -17.85 8.43
N ASP A 232 -11.99 -18.38 8.13
CA ASP A 232 -10.80 -18.32 8.97
C ASP A 232 -10.07 -16.96 8.90
N ALA A 233 -10.00 -16.35 7.71
CA ALA A 233 -9.29 -15.09 7.50
C ALA A 233 -9.98 -13.88 8.14
N VAL A 234 -11.32 -13.87 8.22
CA VAL A 234 -12.09 -12.73 8.75
C VAL A 234 -11.78 -12.46 10.23
N PRO A 235 -11.80 -13.44 11.15
CA PRO A 235 -11.35 -13.24 12.52
C PRO A 235 -9.92 -12.70 12.64
N ALA A 236 -8.96 -13.28 11.88
CA ALA A 236 -7.58 -12.81 11.89
C ALA A 236 -7.45 -11.34 11.43
N ALA A 237 -8.26 -10.92 10.45
CA ALA A 237 -8.29 -9.52 10.03
C ALA A 237 -8.83 -8.59 11.13
N LYS A 238 -9.83 -9.02 11.92
CA LYS A 238 -10.34 -8.24 13.08
C LYS A 238 -9.29 -8.09 14.17
N GLU A 239 -8.56 -9.17 14.46
CA GLU A 239 -7.45 -9.16 15.42
C GLU A 239 -6.35 -8.20 14.96
N THR A 240 -6.04 -8.23 13.66
CA THR A 240 -5.07 -7.33 13.03
C THR A 240 -5.46 -5.85 13.15
N VAL A 241 -6.73 -5.51 12.90
CA VAL A 241 -7.27 -4.16 13.13
C VAL A 241 -7.18 -3.76 14.60
N THR A 242 -7.47 -4.69 15.51
CA THR A 242 -7.37 -4.45 16.96
C THR A 242 -5.94 -4.13 17.39
N ALA A 243 -4.94 -4.78 16.79
CA ALA A 243 -3.54 -4.52 17.06
C ALA A 243 -3.12 -3.09 16.70
N VAL A 244 -3.69 -2.50 15.64
CA VAL A 244 -3.47 -1.08 15.29
C VAL A 244 -3.92 -0.16 16.43
N SER A 245 -5.12 -0.40 16.94
CA SER A 245 -5.65 0.38 18.05
C SER A 245 -4.79 0.19 19.30
N ALA A 246 -4.37 -1.04 19.61
CA ALA A 246 -3.53 -1.33 20.78
C ALA A 246 -2.15 -0.66 20.71
N ALA A 247 -1.55 -0.54 19.53
CA ALA A 247 -0.25 0.13 19.35
C ALA A 247 -0.30 1.66 19.52
N ASN A 248 -1.51 2.25 19.56
CA ASN A 248 -1.74 3.69 19.65
C ASN A 248 -2.56 4.08 20.89
N LYS A 249 -2.63 3.19 21.89
CA LYS A 249 -3.14 3.50 23.23
C LYS A 249 -2.03 4.05 24.13
#